data_AF-A0A6N8CVP4-F1
#
_entry.id   AF-A0A6N8CVP4-F1
#
_cell.length_a   1.000
_cell.length_b   1.000
_cell.length_c   1.000
_cell.angle_alpha   90.00
_cell.angle_beta   90.00
_cell.angle_gamma   90.00
#
_symmetry.space_group_name_H-M   'P 1'
#
loop_
_entity.id
_entity.type
_entity.pdbx_description
1 polymer ?
#
loop_
_entity_poly.entity_id
_entity_poly.type
_entity_poly.pdbx_seq_one_letter_code
_entity_poly.pdbx_strand_id
1 'polypeptide(L)'
;DAISSVFPKARYQTCLVHVARNISHKVRVGDRQEICDDFKTIHQAEDAESGQAALDAFCEKWKKTYSKVVKSLRENDYLLTFYSFPKDIWRSIYST
;
A
#
# COMPACT_ATOMS: atom_id res chain seq x y z
N ASP A 1 -13.85 12.56 9.76
CA ASP A 1 -13.08 12.75 8.53
C ASP A 1 -13.87 13.71 7.62
N ALA A 2 -13.24 14.74 7.07
CA ALA A 2 -13.95 15.79 6.34
C ALA A 2 -14.50 15.31 4.99
N ILE A 3 -13.82 14.33 4.36
CA ILE A 3 -14.23 13.78 3.07
C ILE A 3 -15.47 12.91 3.28
N SER A 4 -15.47 12.02 4.28
CA SER A 4 -16.63 11.15 4.54
C SER A 4 -17.89 11.91 4.95
N SER A 5 -17.75 13.10 5.55
CA SER A 5 -18.89 13.97 5.89
C SER A 5 -19.57 14.58 4.66
N VAL A 6 -18.83 14.87 3.59
CA VAL A 6 -19.37 15.50 2.37
C VAL A 6 -19.69 14.46 1.31
N PHE A 7 -18.90 13.39 1.23
CA PHE A 7 -19.02 12.31 0.24
C PHE A 7 -19.15 10.94 0.92
N PRO A 8 -20.26 10.66 1.62
CA PRO A 8 -20.41 9.43 2.41
C PRO A 8 -20.40 8.14 1.57
N LYS A 9 -20.66 8.24 0.26
CA LYS A 9 -20.62 7.11 -0.68
C LYS A 9 -19.25 6.89 -1.32
N ALA A 10 -18.32 7.83 -1.18
CA ALA A 10 -16.99 7.71 -1.78
C ALA A 10 -16.13 6.74 -0.96
N ARG A 11 -15.48 5.80 -1.64
CA ARG A 11 -14.46 4.95 -1.02
C ARG A 11 -13.12 5.67 -1.08
N TYR A 12 -12.49 5.87 0.06
CA TYR A 12 -11.16 6.47 0.14
C TYR A 12 -10.09 5.40 -0.10
N GLN A 13 -9.14 5.70 -0.98
CA GLN A 13 -7.98 4.86 -1.28
C GLN A 13 -6.72 5.70 -1.09
N THR A 14 -5.76 5.18 -0.32
CA THR A 14 -4.44 5.82 -0.26
C THR A 14 -3.70 5.59 -1.58
N CYS A 15 -3.16 6.67 -2.17
CA CYS A 15 -2.38 6.57 -3.40
C CYS A 15 -1.10 5.75 -3.20
N LEU A 16 -1.04 4.56 -3.81
CA LEU A 16 0.09 3.62 -3.64
C LEU A 16 1.41 4.17 -4.19
N VAL A 17 1.37 5.02 -5.21
CA VAL A 17 2.57 5.69 -5.75
C VAL A 17 3.19 6.62 -4.73
N HIS A 18 2.37 7.42 -4.03
CA HIS A 18 2.85 8.30 -2.97
C HIS A 18 3.35 7.50 -1.77
N VAL A 19 2.73 6.37 -1.45
CA VAL A 19 3.23 5.46 -0.40
C VAL A 19 4.60 4.90 -0.78
N ALA A 20 4.77 4.39 -2.00
CA ALA A 20 6.05 3.87 -2.49
C ALA A 20 7.16 4.94 -2.47
N ARG A 21 6.85 6.17 -2.90
CA ARG A 21 7.78 7.30 -2.83
C ARG A 21 8.16 7.63 -1.38
N ASN A 22 7.19 7.64 -0.47
CA ASN A 22 7.43 7.87 0.95
C ASN A 22 8.29 6.77 1.59
N ILE A 23 8.09 5.51 1.20
CA ILE A 23 8.93 4.38 1.62
C ILE A 23 10.37 4.63 1.16
N SER A 24 10.58 4.88 -0.14
CA SER A 24 11.90 5.12 -0.75
C SER A 24 12.69 6.24 -0.07
N HIS A 25 11.99 7.30 0.36
CA HIS A 25 12.60 8.44 1.08
C HIS A 25 13.00 8.11 2.52
N LYS A 26 12.36 7.11 3.15
CA LYS A 26 12.59 6.73 4.55
C LYS A 26 13.57 5.57 4.73
N VAL A 27 14.06 4.98 3.64
CA VAL A 27 15.00 3.86 3.67
C VAL A 27 16.38 4.21 3.11
N ARG A 28 17.36 3.36 3.41
CA ARG A 28 18.72 3.45 2.86
C ARG A 28 18.70 3.23 1.35
N VAL A 29 19.59 3.92 0.63
CA VAL A 29 19.66 3.84 -0.85
C VAL A 29 19.83 2.41 -1.35
N GLY A 30 20.65 1.59 -0.68
CA GLY A 30 20.87 0.18 -1.04
C GLY A 30 19.62 -0.70 -0.91
N ASP A 31 18.73 -0.38 0.03
CA ASP A 31 17.53 -1.17 0.29
C ASP A 31 16.32 -0.67 -0.50
N ARG A 32 16.42 0.50 -1.16
CA ARG A 32 15.30 1.14 -1.88
C ARG A 32 14.68 0.23 -2.93
N GLN A 33 15.52 -0.40 -3.73
CA GLN A 33 15.04 -1.27 -4.81
C GLN A 33 14.25 -2.44 -4.23
N GLU A 34 14.85 -3.15 -3.27
CA GLU A 34 14.27 -4.34 -2.65
C GLU A 34 12.95 -4.03 -1.94
N ILE A 35 12.91 -3.01 -1.08
CA ILE A 35 11.69 -2.68 -0.34
C ILE A 35 10.58 -2.16 -1.26
N CYS A 36 10.92 -1.41 -2.31
CA CYS A 36 9.91 -0.93 -3.26
C CYS A 36 9.38 -2.07 -4.13
N ASP A 37 10.19 -3.05 -4.49
CA ASP A 37 9.74 -4.23 -5.22
C ASP A 37 8.88 -5.14 -4.36
N ASP A 38 9.26 -5.36 -3.09
CA ASP A 38 8.40 -6.06 -2.12
C ASP A 38 7.06 -5.33 -1.96
N PHE A 39 7.06 -4.00 -1.86
CA PHE A 39 5.83 -3.22 -1.76
C PHE A 39 4.94 -3.36 -3.01
N LYS A 40 5.51 -3.50 -4.21
CA LYS A 40 4.72 -3.70 -5.43
C LYS A 40 3.93 -5.00 -5.42
N THR A 41 4.44 -6.05 -4.76
CA THR A 41 3.76 -7.35 -4.67
C THR A 41 2.36 -7.23 -4.06
N ILE A 42 2.16 -6.26 -3.16
CA ILE A 42 0.88 -5.97 -2.48
C ILE A 42 -0.22 -5.61 -3.48
N HIS A 43 0.10 -4.86 -4.53
CA HIS A 43 -0.88 -4.42 -5.53
C HIS A 43 -0.83 -5.21 -6.85
N GLN A 44 0.14 -6.12 -6.98
CA GLN A 44 0.22 -7.09 -8.07
C GLN A 44 -0.49 -8.40 -7.74
N ALA A 45 -0.88 -8.61 -6.48
CA ALA A 45 -1.62 -9.78 -6.07
C ALA A 45 -2.97 -9.90 -6.79
N GLU A 46 -3.44 -11.14 -6.93
CA GLU A 46 -4.59 -11.46 -7.79
C GLU A 46 -5.94 -11.11 -7.16
N ASP A 47 -5.97 -11.01 -5.83
CA ASP A 47 -7.14 -10.85 -4.98
C ASP A 47 -6.76 -10.18 -3.64
N ALA A 48 -7.78 -9.79 -2.87
CA ALA A 48 -7.62 -9.06 -1.61
C ALA A 48 -6.90 -9.88 -0.52
N GLU A 49 -7.12 -11.19 -0.45
CA GLU A 49 -6.48 -12.06 0.55
C GLU A 49 -4.99 -12.20 0.25
N SER A 50 -4.64 -12.43 -1.02
CA SER A 50 -3.26 -12.45 -1.50
C SER A 50 -2.56 -11.10 -1.29
N GLY A 51 -3.26 -9.98 -1.53
CA GLY A 51 -2.74 -8.64 -1.27
C GLY A 51 -2.49 -8.38 0.22
N GLN A 52 -3.38 -8.85 1.09
CA GLN A 52 -3.20 -8.78 2.55
C GLN A 52 -2.03 -9.66 3.02
N ALA A 53 -1.92 -10.89 2.51
CA ALA A 53 -0.79 -11.78 2.81
C ALA A 53 0.55 -11.18 2.36
N ALA A 54 0.59 -10.52 1.20
CA ALA A 54 1.77 -9.79 0.74
C ALA A 54 2.12 -8.60 1.66
N LEU A 55 1.12 -7.86 2.15
CA LEU A 55 1.32 -6.79 3.12
C LEU A 55 1.87 -7.33 4.45
N ASP A 56 1.39 -8.47 4.92
CA ASP A 56 1.88 -9.11 6.14
C ASP A 56 3.32 -9.63 5.97
N ALA A 57 3.63 -10.26 4.84
CA ALA A 57 4.99 -10.67 4.51
C ALA A 57 5.96 -9.49 4.42
N PHE A 58 5.55 -8.39 3.77
CA PHE A 58 6.29 -7.13 3.75
C PHE A 58 6.56 -6.63 5.17
N CYS A 59 5.53 -6.60 6.01
CA CYS A 59 5.64 -6.15 7.39
C CYS A 59 6.65 -6.99 8.16
N GLU A 60 6.54 -8.32 8.13
CA GLU A 60 7.44 -9.20 8.89
C GLU A 60 8.91 -9.09 8.42
N LYS A 61 9.14 -8.98 7.10
CA LYS A 61 10.49 -8.78 6.55
C LYS A 61 11.13 -7.47 7.01
N TRP A 62 10.40 -6.36 6.92
CA TRP A 62 10.96 -5.02 7.14
C TRP A 62 10.75 -4.46 8.55
N LYS A 63 10.01 -5.13 9.43
CA LYS A 63 9.69 -4.64 10.79
C LYS A 63 10.92 -4.38 11.64
N LYS A 64 11.97 -5.21 11.50
CA LYS A 64 13.20 -5.07 12.28
C LYS A 64 14.04 -3.88 11.81
N THR A 65 14.14 -3.67 10.51
CA THR A 65 15.00 -2.63 9.91
C THR A 65 14.29 -1.27 9.83
N TYR A 66 12.99 -1.27 9.49
CA TYR A 66 12.19 -0.08 9.20
C TYR A 66 10.83 -0.10 9.93
N SER A 67 10.87 -0.24 11.26
CA SER A 67 9.68 -0.31 12.12
C SER A 67 8.68 0.84 11.90
N LYS A 68 9.17 2.06 11.64
CA LYS A 68 8.31 3.23 11.35
C LYS A 68 7.57 3.12 10.01
N VAL A 69 8.21 2.53 8.99
CA VAL A 69 7.58 2.30 7.68
C VAL A 69 6.48 1.26 7.83
N VAL A 70 6.80 0.14 8.47
CA VAL A 70 5.84 -0.94 8.73
C VAL A 70 4.66 -0.45 9.56
N LYS A 71 4.91 0.32 10.63
CA LYS A 71 3.86 0.92 11.45
C LYS A 71 2.93 1.81 10.61
N SER A 72 3.50 2.70 9.79
CA SER A 72 2.73 3.59 8.92
C SER A 72 1.89 2.84 7.88
N LEU A 73 2.30 1.65 7.47
CA LEU A 73 1.53 0.82 6.54
C LEU A 73 0.42 0.05 7.27
N ARG A 74 0.69 -0.53 8.43
CA ARG A 74 -0.33 -1.23 9.24
C ARG A 74 -1.42 -0.31 9.77
N GLU A 75 -1.09 0.94 10.08
CA GLU A 75 -2.06 1.95 10.50
C GLU A 75 -2.90 2.52 9.34
N ASN A 76 -2.62 2.10 8.09
CA ASN A 76 -3.32 2.60 6.92
C ASN A 76 -4.39 1.60 6.46
N ASP A 77 -5.61 1.81 6.95
CA ASP A 77 -6.79 1.01 6.62
C ASP A 77 -7.21 1.11 5.13
N TYR A 78 -6.64 2.06 4.38
CA TYR A 78 -7.06 2.42 3.03
C TYR A 78 -6.06 2.03 1.94
N LEU A 79 -5.09 1.17 2.25
CA LEU A 79 -4.12 0.68 1.25
C LEU A 79 -4.76 -0.30 0.26
N LEU A 80 -5.66 -1.15 0.75
CA LEU A 80 -6.23 -2.27 -0.02
C LEU A 80 -7.65 -2.00 -0.51
N THR A 81 -8.18 -0.78 -0.36
CA THR A 81 -9.55 -0.43 -0.73
C THR A 81 -9.82 -0.64 -2.22
N PHE A 82 -8.80 -0.51 -3.09
CA PHE A 82 -8.92 -0.74 -4.52
C PHE A 82 -9.37 -2.17 -4.87
N TYR A 83 -9.07 -3.18 -4.03
CA TYR A 83 -9.54 -4.56 -4.23
C TYR A 83 -11.07 -4.70 -4.17
N SER A 84 -11.77 -3.74 -3.55
CA SER A 84 -13.24 -3.73 -3.52
C SER A 84 -13.90 -3.33 -4.85
N PHE A 85 -13.10 -2.89 -5.83
CA PHE A 85 -13.55 -2.50 -7.16
C PHE A 85 -13.36 -3.63 -8.18
N PRO A 86 -13.98 -3.56 -9.37
CA PRO A 86 -13.70 -4.49 -10.45
C PRO A 86 -12.23 -4.49 -10.87
N LYS A 87 -11.68 -5.68 -11.16
CA LYS A 87 -10.26 -5.89 -11.51
C LYS A 87 -9.79 -5.02 -12.68
N ASP A 88 -10.67 -4.77 -13.65
CA ASP A 88 -10.39 -3.97 -14.85
C ASP A 88 -9.94 -2.54 -14.53
N ILE A 89 -10.38 -1.97 -13.40
CA ILE A 89 -10.06 -0.58 -13.03
C ILE A 89 -8.89 -0.48 -12.04
N TRP A 90 -8.39 -1.59 -11.50
CA TRP A 90 -7.33 -1.56 -10.49
C TRP A 90 -6.07 -0.85 -10.99
N ARG A 91 -5.64 -1.14 -12.23
CA ARG A 91 -4.48 -0.50 -12.84
C ARG A 91 -4.60 1.02 -12.82
N SER A 92 -5.74 1.56 -13.23
CA SER A 92 -6.01 3.00 -13.23
C SER A 92 -5.97 3.63 -11.83
N ILE A 93 -6.14 2.85 -10.76
CA ILE A 93 -6.14 3.33 -9.38
C ILE A 93 -4.72 3.36 -8.79
N TYR A 94 -3.88 2.36 -9.11
CA TYR A 94 -2.53 2.23 -8.55
C TYR A 94 -1.39 2.65 -9.47
N SER A 95 -1.67 2.92 -10.76
CA SER A 95 -0.69 3.47 -11.70
C SER A 95 -0.87 4.98 -11.84
N THR A 96 0.23 5.72 -11.87
CA THR A 96 0.30 7.10 -12.39
C THR A 96 1.39 7.17 -13.43
#